data_AF-A0A8H8UIH1-F1
#
_entry.id   AF-A0A8H8UIH1-F1
#
_cell.length_a   1.000
_cell.length_b   1.000
_cell.length_c   1.000
_cell.angle_alpha   90.00
_cell.angle_beta   90.00
_cell.angle_gamma   90.00
#
_symmetry.space_group_name_H-M   'P 1'
#
loop_
_entity.id
_entity.type
_entity.pdbx_description
1 polymer ?
#
loop_
_entity_poly.entity_id
_entity_poly.type
_entity_poly.pdbx_seq_one_letter_code
_entity_poly.pdbx_strand_id
1 'polypeptide(L)'
;LENSSLSNSNMGKIVHIVMFEFKEEVSPEAVKDVCDRLLALKDQCVHPTTNTPYLKSGMGGKQNSPEDLSGGLTHIFVLEFANRADEMYYLEKDPAHLAFVKSIDGLLKRAQVVDFIPGVL
;
A
#
# COMPACT_ATOMS: atom_id res chain seq x y z
N LEU A 1 23.22 1.04 -31.08
CA LEU A 1 23.63 1.84 -29.90
C LEU A 1 22.36 2.25 -29.17
N GLU A 2 21.71 1.30 -28.49
CA GLU A 2 20.55 1.55 -27.64
C GLU A 2 20.84 0.84 -26.32
N ASN A 3 21.53 1.55 -25.43
CA ASN A 3 21.79 1.16 -24.05
C ASN A 3 22.14 2.43 -23.27
N SER A 4 21.11 3.22 -22.95
CA SER A 4 21.12 4.24 -21.90
C SER A 4 19.64 4.62 -21.71
N SER A 5 18.93 4.22 -20.65
CA SER A 5 19.14 4.77 -19.31
C SER A 5 18.31 4.06 -18.22
N LEU A 6 18.17 2.73 -18.24
CA LEU A 6 17.67 1.98 -17.08
C LEU A 6 18.85 1.38 -16.29
N SER A 7 19.70 2.25 -15.74
CA SER A 7 20.81 1.84 -14.87
C SER A 7 20.85 2.62 -13.56
N ASN A 8 19.67 2.86 -12.96
CA ASN A 8 19.50 3.32 -11.57
C ASN A 8 18.32 2.64 -10.85
N SER A 9 17.69 1.63 -11.46
CA SER A 9 16.37 1.12 -11.07
C SER A 9 16.36 0.19 -9.84
N ASN A 10 17.24 0.39 -8.86
CA ASN A 10 17.25 -0.44 -7.65
C ASN A 10 17.65 0.26 -6.33
N MET A 11 17.71 1.60 -6.27
CA MET A 11 18.28 2.28 -5.09
C MET A 11 17.43 3.39 -4.46
N GLY A 12 16.11 3.37 -4.67
CA GLY A 12 15.20 4.34 -4.04
C GLY A 12 14.31 3.67 -3.01
N LYS A 13 14.17 4.31 -1.84
CA LYS A 13 13.00 4.12 -0.98
C LYS A 13 11.75 4.30 -1.85
N ILE A 14 10.83 3.34 -1.82
CA ILE A 14 9.54 3.46 -2.51
C ILE A 14 8.48 3.78 -1.47
N VAL A 15 7.65 4.77 -1.77
CA VAL A 15 6.44 5.07 -1.00
C VAL A 15 5.25 4.59 -1.79
N HIS A 16 4.50 3.66 -1.19
CA HIS A 16 3.30 3.05 -1.74
C HIS A 16 2.09 3.61 -1.02
N ILE A 17 1.24 4.35 -1.75
CA ILE A 17 0.03 4.96 -1.20
C ILE A 17 -1.18 4.18 -1.69
N VAL A 18 -2.02 3.76 -0.74
CA VAL A 18 -3.31 3.10 -1.01
C VAL A 18 -4.43 3.97 -0.46
N MET A 19 -5.43 4.25 -1.29
CA MET A 19 -6.59 5.05 -0.94
C MET A 19 -7.87 4.29 -1.24
N PHE A 20 -8.80 4.30 -0.28
CA PHE A 20 -10.05 3.56 -0.38
C PHE A 20 -11.28 4.47 -0.31
N GLU A 21 -12.26 4.12 -1.13
CA GLU A 21 -13.66 4.45 -0.94
C GLU A 21 -14.42 3.13 -0.75
N PHE A 22 -15.01 2.96 0.43
CA PHE A 22 -15.84 1.80 0.75
C PHE A 22 -17.23 1.96 0.14
N LYS A 23 -17.92 0.85 -0.14
CA LYS A 23 -19.34 0.91 -0.51
C LYS A 23 -20.18 1.33 0.69
N GLU A 24 -21.34 1.93 0.43
CA GLU A 24 -22.22 2.50 1.47
C GLU A 24 -22.78 1.45 2.42
N GLU A 25 -22.94 0.21 1.95
CA GLU A 25 -23.44 -0.92 2.73
C GLU A 25 -22.39 -1.56 3.67
N VAL A 26 -21.11 -1.19 3.58
CA VAL A 26 -20.07 -1.75 4.43
C VAL A 26 -20.18 -1.16 5.84
N SER A 27 -20.29 -2.04 6.85
CA SER A 27 -20.44 -1.59 8.23
C SER A 27 -19.18 -0.90 8.75
N PRO A 28 -19.30 0.04 9.71
CA PRO A 28 -18.14 0.70 10.32
C PRO A 28 -17.13 -0.28 10.93
N GLU A 29 -17.60 -1.40 11.49
CA GLU A 29 -16.75 -2.45 12.06
C GLU A 29 -15.95 -3.17 10.98
N ALA A 30 -16.57 -3.47 9.84
CA ALA A 30 -15.89 -4.07 8.70
C ALA A 30 -14.87 -3.09 8.08
N VAL A 31 -15.20 -1.80 7.98
CA VAL A 31 -14.24 -0.76 7.57
C VAL A 31 -13.04 -0.75 8.51
N LYS A 32 -13.29 -0.71 9.83
CA LYS A 32 -12.22 -0.70 10.84
C LYS A 32 -11.34 -1.95 10.74
N ASP A 33 -11.93 -3.13 10.62
CA ASP A 33 -11.22 -4.40 10.46
C ASP A 33 -10.31 -4.40 9.21
N VAL A 34 -10.80 -3.92 8.07
CA VAL A 34 -9.97 -3.75 6.86
C VAL A 34 -8.79 -2.81 7.10
N CYS A 35 -9.03 -1.65 7.73
CA CYS A 35 -8.00 -0.67 8.04
C CYS A 35 -6.93 -1.26 8.99
N ASP A 36 -7.35 -1.95 10.05
CA ASP A 36 -6.47 -2.59 11.02
C ASP A 36 -5.60 -3.68 10.35
N ARG A 37 -6.21 -4.51 9.50
CA ARG A 37 -5.47 -5.55 8.75
C ARG A 37 -4.46 -4.98 7.77
N LEU A 38 -4.79 -3.89 7.06
CA LEU A 38 -3.83 -3.22 6.17
C LEU A 38 -2.62 -2.72 6.95
N LEU A 39 -2.85 -2.03 8.07
CA LEU A 39 -1.78 -1.51 8.93
C LEU A 39 -0.91 -2.64 9.51
N ALA A 40 -1.51 -3.79 9.83
CA ALA A 40 -0.80 -4.95 10.32
C ALA A 40 0.16 -5.59 9.29
N LEU A 41 -0.01 -5.32 7.98
CA LEU A 41 0.90 -5.83 6.95
C LEU A 41 2.35 -5.40 7.16
N LYS A 42 2.58 -4.25 7.82
CA LYS A 42 3.95 -3.80 8.14
C LYS A 42 4.72 -4.82 9.00
N ASP A 43 4.00 -5.60 9.81
CA ASP A 43 4.58 -6.60 10.71
C ASP A 43 4.39 -8.03 10.16
N GLN A 44 3.35 -8.27 9.35
CA GLN A 44 3.00 -9.60 8.83
C GLN A 44 3.68 -9.94 7.50
N CYS A 45 4.05 -8.95 6.68
CA CYS A 45 4.81 -9.17 5.47
C CYS A 45 6.29 -9.39 5.82
N VAL A 46 6.69 -10.66 5.83
CA VAL A 46 8.00 -11.13 6.26
C VAL A 46 8.82 -11.60 5.05
N HIS A 47 10.07 -11.13 4.95
CA HIS A 47 10.92 -11.46 3.81
C HIS A 47 11.33 -12.94 3.86
N PRO A 48 11.21 -13.69 2.75
CA PRO A 48 11.33 -15.15 2.76
C PRO A 48 12.72 -15.66 3.09
N THR A 49 13.77 -14.85 2.89
CA THR A 49 15.15 -15.27 3.18
C THR A 49 15.67 -14.79 4.53
N THR A 50 15.26 -13.60 4.99
CA THR A 50 15.77 -13.02 6.25
C THR A 50 14.86 -13.31 7.42
N ASN A 51 13.61 -13.73 7.16
CA ASN A 51 12.58 -13.99 8.15
C ASN A 51 12.30 -12.77 9.06
N THR A 52 12.40 -11.56 8.49
CA THR A 52 12.11 -10.29 9.17
C THR A 52 11.10 -9.48 8.37
N PRO A 53 10.26 -8.64 9.01
CA PRO A 53 9.44 -7.68 8.31
C PRO A 53 10.27 -6.76 7.41
N TYR A 54 9.81 -6.49 6.20
CA TYR A 54 10.57 -5.71 5.20
C TYR A 54 9.92 -4.38 4.81
N LEU A 55 8.63 -4.18 5.15
CA LEU A 55 8.03 -2.84 5.13
C LEU A 55 8.73 -2.00 6.21
N LYS A 56 9.25 -0.85 5.81
CA LYS A 56 9.98 0.07 6.70
C LYS A 56 9.05 0.87 7.58
N SER A 57 7.88 1.20 7.07
CA SER A 57 6.81 1.81 7.84
C SER A 57 5.45 1.51 7.20
N GLY A 58 4.40 1.65 8.01
CA GLY A 58 3.02 1.57 7.56
C GLY A 58 2.17 2.45 8.47
N MET A 59 1.50 3.44 7.89
CA MET A 59 0.62 4.35 8.60
C MET A 59 -0.61 4.66 7.75
N GLY A 60 -1.66 5.17 8.36
CA GLY A 60 -2.87 5.52 7.63
C GLY A 60 -4.00 5.95 8.54
N GLY A 61 -5.13 6.32 7.94
CA GLY A 61 -6.30 6.77 8.66
C GLY A 61 -7.40 7.29 7.75
N LYS A 62 -8.44 7.82 8.38
CA LYS A 62 -9.57 8.46 7.70
C LYS A 62 -9.15 9.84 7.18
N GLN A 63 -9.56 10.17 5.96
CA GLN A 63 -9.44 11.51 5.40
C GLN A 63 -10.11 12.51 6.37
N ASN A 64 -9.42 13.62 6.64
CA ASN A 64 -9.92 14.70 7.48
C ASN A 64 -9.59 16.11 6.95
N SER A 65 -9.11 16.24 5.70
CA SER A 65 -8.84 17.57 5.12
C SER A 65 -10.17 18.28 4.83
N PRO A 66 -10.29 19.57 5.21
CA PRO A 66 -11.48 20.37 4.96
C PRO A 66 -11.59 20.87 3.51
N GLU A 67 -10.60 20.60 2.66
CA GLU A 67 -10.50 21.18 1.31
C GLU A 67 -11.48 20.54 0.29
N ASP A 68 -12.19 19.47 0.66
CA ASP A 68 -13.17 18.77 -0.18
C ASP A 68 -12.65 18.30 -1.57
N LEU A 69 -11.34 18.07 -1.66
CA LEU A 69 -10.67 17.59 -2.87
C LEU A 69 -10.34 16.09 -2.82
N SER A 70 -10.89 15.34 -1.86
CA SER A 70 -10.65 13.89 -1.75
C SER A 70 -11.25 13.10 -2.91
N GLY A 71 -12.17 13.72 -3.65
CA GLY A 71 -12.85 13.09 -4.78
C GLY A 71 -13.67 11.85 -4.39
N GLY A 72 -14.04 11.70 -3.11
CA GLY A 72 -14.78 10.55 -2.57
C GLY A 72 -13.91 9.50 -1.84
N LEU A 73 -12.57 9.62 -1.89
CA LEU A 73 -11.70 8.75 -1.11
C LEU A 73 -11.80 9.08 0.39
N THR A 74 -11.92 8.04 1.20
CA THR A 74 -12.28 8.15 2.62
C THR A 74 -11.16 7.73 3.56
N HIS A 75 -10.28 6.84 3.13
CA HIS A 75 -9.17 6.33 3.94
C HIS A 75 -7.91 6.29 3.09
N ILE A 76 -6.78 6.62 3.70
CA ILE A 76 -5.46 6.70 3.05
C ILE A 76 -4.45 5.97 3.90
N PHE A 77 -3.60 5.20 3.25
CA PHE A 77 -2.50 4.44 3.86
C PHE A 77 -1.22 4.70 3.08
N VAL A 78 -0.12 4.78 3.82
CA VAL A 78 1.23 5.01 3.29
C VAL A 78 2.11 3.91 3.82
N LEU A 79 2.64 3.09 2.91
CA LEU A 79 3.61 2.04 3.18
C LEU A 79 4.95 2.42 2.57
N GLU A 80 6.04 2.02 3.22
CA GLU A 80 7.38 2.33 2.73
C GLU A 80 8.21 1.07 2.55
N PHE A 81 8.87 0.95 1.41
CA PHE A 81 9.82 -0.12 1.08
C PHE A 81 11.22 0.46 0.93
N ALA A 82 12.24 -0.32 1.28
CA ALA A 82 13.63 0.12 1.11
C ALA A 82 14.07 0.17 -0.36
N ASN A 83 13.47 -0.68 -1.20
CA ASN A 83 13.86 -0.86 -2.59
C ASN A 83 12.70 -1.46 -3.40
N ARG A 84 12.86 -1.46 -4.72
CA ARG A 84 11.87 -1.97 -5.68
C ARG A 84 11.68 -3.49 -5.61
N ALA A 85 12.71 -4.25 -5.24
CA ALA A 85 12.59 -5.70 -5.18
C ALA A 85 11.66 -6.15 -4.04
N ASP A 86 11.78 -5.51 -2.87
CA ASP A 86 10.90 -5.72 -1.72
C ASP A 86 9.44 -5.40 -2.07
N GLU A 87 9.19 -4.25 -2.68
CA GLU A 87 7.86 -3.84 -3.15
C GLU A 87 7.27 -4.83 -4.17
N MET A 88 8.08 -5.28 -5.14
CA MET A 88 7.60 -6.24 -6.14
C MET A 88 7.27 -7.60 -5.52
N TYR A 89 8.08 -8.05 -4.56
CA TYR A 89 7.76 -9.24 -3.80
C TYR A 89 6.44 -9.09 -3.03
N TYR A 90 6.24 -7.94 -2.35
CA TYR A 90 4.98 -7.61 -1.67
C TYR A 90 3.78 -7.73 -2.61
N LEU A 91 3.82 -7.05 -3.76
CA LEU A 91 2.70 -7.00 -4.68
C LEU A 91 2.37 -8.35 -5.34
N GLU A 92 3.39 -9.14 -5.67
CA GLU A 92 3.20 -10.32 -6.54
C GLU A 92 3.24 -11.67 -5.81
N LYS A 93 3.91 -11.75 -4.65
CA LYS A 93 4.32 -13.04 -4.08
C LYS A 93 4.04 -13.17 -2.59
N ASP A 94 3.97 -12.07 -1.84
CA ASP A 94 3.79 -12.14 -0.39
C ASP A 94 2.40 -12.69 -0.04
N PRO A 95 2.31 -13.86 0.62
CA PRO A 95 1.02 -14.49 0.89
C PRO A 95 0.14 -13.69 1.84
N ALA A 96 0.71 -12.88 2.75
CA ALA A 96 -0.07 -12.04 3.67
C ALA A 96 -0.75 -10.90 2.91
N HIS A 97 -0.02 -10.23 2.01
CA HIS A 97 -0.59 -9.19 1.16
C HIS A 97 -1.65 -9.76 0.20
N LEU A 98 -1.36 -10.87 -0.49
CA LEU A 98 -2.32 -11.49 -1.42
C LEU A 98 -3.60 -11.96 -0.72
N ALA A 99 -3.49 -12.47 0.51
CA ALA A 99 -4.65 -12.81 1.34
C ALA A 99 -5.45 -11.56 1.73
N PHE A 100 -4.78 -10.46 2.08
CA PHE A 100 -5.43 -9.19 2.36
C PHE A 100 -6.21 -8.67 1.15
N VAL A 101 -5.59 -8.61 -0.05
CA VAL A 101 -6.25 -8.15 -1.29
C VAL A 101 -7.50 -8.98 -1.59
N LYS A 102 -7.41 -10.30 -1.43
CA LYS A 102 -8.58 -11.18 -1.60
C LYS A 102 -9.68 -10.91 -0.55
N SER A 103 -9.31 -10.60 0.69
CA SER A 103 -10.26 -10.39 1.79
C SER A 103 -11.11 -9.12 1.65
N ILE A 104 -10.65 -8.14 0.86
CA ILE A 104 -11.35 -6.86 0.66
C ILE A 104 -12.14 -6.81 -0.65
N ASP A 105 -12.11 -7.89 -1.43
CA ASP A 105 -12.91 -8.01 -2.65
C ASP A 105 -14.40 -7.83 -2.34
N GLY A 106 -15.07 -7.03 -3.17
CA GLY A 106 -16.48 -6.69 -2.98
C GLY A 106 -16.78 -5.65 -1.88
N LEU A 107 -15.83 -5.23 -1.05
CA LEU A 107 -16.05 -4.20 -0.01
C LEU A 107 -15.80 -2.77 -0.53
N LEU A 108 -14.90 -2.63 -1.49
CA LEU A 108 -14.51 -1.33 -2.01
C LEU A 108 -15.42 -0.89 -3.15
N LYS A 109 -15.83 0.38 -3.13
CA LYS A 109 -16.37 1.06 -4.30
C LYS A 109 -15.25 1.48 -5.24
N ARG A 110 -14.12 1.91 -4.68
CA ARG A 110 -12.91 2.27 -5.42
C ARG A 110 -11.67 2.07 -4.57
N ALA A 111 -10.61 1.58 -5.20
CA ALA A 111 -9.24 1.64 -4.71
C ALA A 111 -8.42 2.50 -5.66
N GLN A 112 -7.57 3.37 -5.12
CA GLN A 112 -6.54 4.07 -5.88
C GLN A 112 -5.19 3.79 -5.25
N VAL A 113 -4.23 3.37 -6.08
CA VAL A 113 -2.89 2.99 -5.64
C VAL A 113 -1.88 3.76 -6.47
N VAL A 114 -0.93 4.41 -5.80
CA VAL A 114 0.15 5.16 -6.45
C VAL A 114 1.46 4.93 -5.72
N ASP A 115 2.54 4.82 -6.50
CA ASP A 115 3.89 4.61 -5.99
C ASP A 115 4.79 5.76 -6.45
N PHE A 116 5.69 6.20 -5.57
CA PHE A 116 6.68 7.19 -5.95
C PHE A 116 8.01 6.98 -5.21
N ILE A 117 9.07 7.51 -5.81
CA ILE A 117 10.39 7.64 -5.20
C ILE A 117 10.49 9.08 -4.67
N PRO A 118 10.69 9.30 -3.36
CA PRO A 118 10.82 10.65 -2.81
C PRO A 118 11.92 11.45 -3.53
N GLY A 119 11.57 12.65 -4.00
CA GLY A 119 12.49 13.58 -4.67
C GLY A 119 12.65 13.37 -6.19
N VAL A 120 11.96 12.39 -6.79
CA VAL A 120 11.86 12.25 -8.25
C VAL A 120 10.60 12.97 -8.73
N LEU A 121 10.75 13.91 -9.67
CA LEU A 121 9.70 14.82 -10.16
C LEU A 121 9.36 14.57 -11.63
#